data_AF-A0A7W4VKP2-F1
#
_entry.id   AF-A0A7W4VKP2-F1
#
_cell.length_a   1.000
_cell.length_b   1.000
_cell.length_c   1.000
_cell.angle_alpha   90.00
_cell.angle_beta   90.00
_cell.angle_gamma   90.00
#
_symmetry.space_group_name_H-M   'P 1'
#
loop_
_entity.id
_entity.type
_entity.pdbx_description
1 polymer ?
#
loop_
_entity_poly.entity_id
_entity_poly.type
_entity_poly.pdbx_seq_one_letter_code
_entity_poly.pdbx_strand_id
1 'polypeptide(L)'
;MQVLVRDNNVDQALRVLKKKMQREGIFREMKARKAYEKPSERKTREKAEAVRRNRKAARKQAIREGLIAAPKPKPRPGAGPRRPMAAPSAAPRTEAAE
;
A
#
# COMPACT_ATOMS: atom_id res chain seq x y z
N MET A 1 -15.04 -5.25 -13.35
CA MET A 1 -13.89 -4.33 -13.27
C MET A 1 -13.17 -4.32 -14.61
N GLN A 2 -12.92 -3.14 -15.20
CA GLN A 2 -12.26 -3.00 -16.51
C GLN A 2 -11.03 -2.06 -16.40
N VAL A 3 -10.00 -2.33 -17.20
CA VAL A 3 -8.82 -1.48 -17.35
C VAL A 3 -8.58 -1.26 -18.84
N LEU A 4 -8.47 0.00 -19.25
CA LEU A 4 -8.12 0.39 -20.61
C LEU A 4 -6.60 0.28 -20.76
N VAL A 5 -6.16 -0.40 -21.81
CA VAL A 5 -4.75 -0.48 -22.20
C VAL A 5 -4.50 0.65 -23.20
N ARG A 6 -3.54 1.52 -22.90
CA ARG A 6 -3.07 2.58 -23.82
C ARG A 6 -1.67 2.22 -24.29
N ASP A 7 -1.37 2.57 -25.53
CA ASP A 7 -0.02 2.50 -26.11
C ASP A 7 0.62 1.10 -26.00
N ASN A 8 -0.19 0.06 -26.19
CA ASN A 8 0.21 -1.35 -26.09
C ASN A 8 0.88 -1.75 -24.76
N ASN A 9 0.65 -0.98 -23.69
CA ASN A 9 1.31 -1.17 -22.41
C ASN A 9 0.56 -2.17 -21.52
N VAL A 10 0.64 -3.44 -21.89
CA VAL A 10 -0.11 -4.54 -21.28
C VAL A 10 0.34 -4.81 -19.84
N ASP A 11 1.65 -4.79 -19.57
CA ASP A 11 2.18 -5.10 -18.23
C ASP A 11 1.74 -4.10 -17.16
N GLN A 12 1.69 -2.81 -17.51
CA GLN A 12 1.19 -1.80 -16.59
C GLN A 12 -0.31 -1.95 -16.36
N ALA A 13 -1.08 -2.25 -17.41
CA ALA A 13 -2.51 -2.51 -17.27
C ALA A 13 -2.79 -3.70 -16.33
N LEU A 14 -2.04 -4.80 -16.45
CA LEU A 14 -2.14 -5.95 -15.56
C LEU A 14 -1.78 -5.60 -14.11
N ARG A 15 -0.73 -4.79 -13.90
CA ARG A 15 -0.36 -4.29 -12.56
C ARG A 15 -1.46 -3.43 -11.94
N VAL A 16 -2.07 -2.54 -12.73
CA VAL A 16 -3.16 -1.68 -12.28
C VAL A 16 -4.40 -2.52 -11.96
N LEU A 17 -4.76 -3.46 -12.83
CA LEU A 17 -5.86 -4.39 -12.64
C LEU A 17 -5.70 -5.18 -11.33
N LYS A 18 -4.53 -5.80 -11.13
CA LYS A 18 -4.23 -6.51 -9.88
C LYS A 18 -4.38 -5.59 -8.66
N LYS A 19 -3.91 -4.35 -8.73
CA LYS A 19 -4.04 -3.38 -7.63
C LYS A 19 -5.49 -3.01 -7.34
N LYS A 20 -6.35 -2.73 -8.34
CA LYS A 20 -7.77 -2.42 -8.02
C LYS A 20 -8.55 -3.66 -7.54
N MET A 21 -8.28 -4.86 -8.06
CA MET A 21 -8.88 -6.10 -7.55
C MET A 21 -8.47 -6.39 -6.09
N GLN A 22 -7.24 -6.04 -5.71
CA GLN A 22 -6.78 -6.13 -4.32
C GLN A 22 -7.46 -5.10 -3.40
N ARG A 23 -7.75 -3.89 -3.90
CA ARG A 23 -8.47 -2.84 -3.14
C ARG A 23 -9.93 -3.21 -2.92
N GLU A 24 -10.58 -3.72 -3.96
CA GLU A 24 -11.94 -4.26 -3.91
C GLU A 24 -12.01 -5.52 -3.05
N GLY A 25 -10.87 -6.15 -2.74
CA GLY A 25 -10.82 -7.30 -1.84
C GLY A 25 -11.30 -8.60 -2.49
N ILE A 26 -11.54 -8.61 -3.81
CA ILE A 26 -12.03 -9.77 -4.56
C ILE A 26 -11.18 -11.01 -4.30
N PHE A 27 -9.85 -10.87 -4.27
CA PHE A 27 -8.95 -11.99 -3.95
C PHE A 27 -9.12 -12.56 -2.55
N ARG A 28 -9.53 -11.72 -1.57
CA ARG A 28 -9.82 -12.18 -0.20
C ARG A 28 -11.14 -12.92 -0.15
N GLU A 29 -12.15 -12.44 -0.87
CA GLU A 29 -13.44 -13.10 -0.96
C GLU A 29 -13.34 -14.43 -1.70
N MET A 30 -12.65 -14.46 -2.85
CA MET A 30 -12.38 -15.70 -3.58
C MET A 30 -11.69 -16.73 -2.69
N LYS A 31 -10.75 -16.31 -1.83
CA LYS A 31 -10.10 -17.22 -0.87
C LYS A 31 -11.04 -17.68 0.23
N ALA A 32 -11.88 -16.79 0.75
CA ALA A 32 -12.83 -17.10 1.83
C ALA A 32 -13.99 -18.01 1.37
N ARG A 33 -14.36 -17.95 0.09
CA ARG A 33 -15.49 -18.70 -0.50
C ARG A 33 -15.08 -19.97 -1.25
N LYS A 34 -13.83 -20.44 -1.12
CA LYS A 34 -13.35 -21.65 -1.82
C LYS A 34 -14.09 -22.93 -1.46
N ALA A 35 -14.58 -23.01 -0.22
CA ALA A 35 -15.32 -24.14 0.29
C ALA A 35 -16.56 -23.64 1.04
N TYR A 36 -17.58 -24.49 1.13
CA TYR A 36 -18.73 -24.21 1.98
C TYR A 36 -18.28 -24.11 3.43
N GLU A 37 -18.65 -23.01 4.06
CA GLU A 37 -18.41 -22.77 5.48
C GLU A 37 -19.75 -22.81 6.20
N LYS A 38 -19.81 -23.57 7.29
CA LYS A 38 -21.04 -23.69 8.06
C LYS A 38 -21.44 -22.32 8.61
N PRO A 39 -22.74 -21.94 8.62
CA PRO A 39 -23.16 -20.62 9.08
C PRO A 39 -22.72 -20.29 10.52
N SER A 40 -22.60 -21.29 11.40
CA SER A 40 -22.10 -21.11 12.77
C SER A 40 -20.61 -20.72 12.79
N GLU A 41 -19.79 -21.34 11.94
CA GLU A 41 -18.35 -21.04 11.84
C GLU A 41 -18.11 -19.66 11.25
N ARG A 42 -18.90 -19.29 10.23
CA ARG A 42 -18.90 -17.96 9.63
C ARG A 42 -19.16 -16.87 10.68
N LYS A 43 -20.19 -17.05 11.53
CA LYS A 43 -20.54 -16.12 12.62
C LYS A 43 -19.40 -15.97 13.63
N THR A 44 -18.75 -17.07 14.01
CA THR A 44 -17.62 -17.05 14.95
C THR A 44 -16.42 -16.29 14.37
N ARG A 45 -16.09 -16.54 13.09
CA ARG A 45 -15.01 -15.82 12.40
C ARG A 45 -15.29 -14.33 12.31
N GLU A 46 -16.49 -13.94 11.91
CA GLU A 46 -16.88 -12.53 11.77
C GLU A 46 -16.77 -11.78 13.11
N LYS A 47 -17.24 -12.39 14.21
CA LYS A 47 -17.10 -11.84 15.56
C LYS A 47 -15.63 -11.68 15.96
N ALA A 48 -14.81 -12.71 15.76
CA ALA A 48 -13.39 -12.66 16.07
C ALA A 48 -12.65 -11.59 15.24
N GLU A 49 -12.99 -11.45 13.96
CA GLU A 49 -12.43 -10.40 13.10
C GLU A 49 -12.82 -8.99 13.55
N ALA A 50 -14.08 -8.78 13.94
CA ALA A 50 -14.57 -7.50 14.45
C ALA A 50 -13.81 -7.09 15.72
N VAL A 51 -13.68 -8.01 16.69
CA VAL A 51 -12.89 -7.77 17.92
C VAL A 51 -11.44 -7.41 17.57
N ARG A 52 -10.82 -8.13 16.63
CA ARG A 52 -9.44 -7.85 16.19
C ARG A 52 -9.31 -6.48 15.52
N ARG A 53 -10.31 -6.07 14.72
CA ARG A 53 -10.33 -4.75 14.07
C ARG A 53 -10.47 -3.64 15.12
N ASN A 54 -11.38 -3.79 16.07
CA ASN A 54 -11.60 -2.82 17.15
C ASN A 54 -10.36 -2.64 18.03
N ARG A 55 -9.71 -3.74 18.44
CA ARG A 55 -8.45 -3.69 19.19
C ARG A 55 -7.34 -2.95 18.43
N LYS A 56 -7.25 -3.17 17.11
CA LYS A 56 -6.29 -2.43 16.26
C LYS A 56 -6.63 -0.96 16.14
N ALA A 57 -7.91 -0.59 16.04
CA ALA A 57 -8.35 0.79 15.97
C ALA A 57 -8.04 1.53 17.28
N ALA A 58 -8.42 0.95 18.42
CA ALA A 58 -8.13 1.49 19.75
C ALA A 58 -6.62 1.68 19.97
N ARG A 59 -5.80 0.69 19.59
CA ARG A 59 -4.32 0.82 19.68
C ARG A 59 -3.80 1.98 18.82
N LYS A 60 -4.31 2.17 17.60
CA LYS A 60 -3.89 3.28 16.73
C LYS A 60 -4.31 4.63 17.29
N GLN A 61 -5.50 4.70 17.90
CA GLN A 61 -6.00 5.89 18.55
C GLN A 61 -5.15 6.26 19.77
N ALA A 62 -4.87 5.30 20.66
CA ALA A 62 -4.00 5.52 21.82
C ALA A 62 -2.57 5.96 21.45
N ILE A 63 -2.03 5.48 20.32
CA ILE A 63 -0.73 5.95 19.80
C ILE A 63 -0.83 7.40 19.31
N ARG A 64 -1.93 7.76 18.63
CA ARG A 64 -2.15 9.13 18.14
C ARG A 64 -2.31 10.11 19.29
N GLU A 65 -3.00 9.70 20.34
CA GLU A 65 -3.26 10.49 21.56
C GLU A 65 -2.07 10.45 22.53
N GLY A 66 -0.97 9.77 22.19
CA GLY A 66 0.28 9.78 22.96
C GLY A 66 0.27 8.91 24.24
N LEU A 67 -0.82 8.22 24.54
CA LEU A 67 -0.97 7.32 25.68
C LEU A 67 -0.06 6.08 25.60
N ILE A 68 0.34 5.68 24.39
CA ILE A 68 1.22 4.52 24.15
C ILE A 68 2.32 4.91 23.16
N ALA A 69 3.56 4.56 23.47
CA ALA A 69 4.70 4.75 22.58
C ALA A 69 4.48 4.03 21.23
N ALA A 70 4.67 4.76 20.12
CA ALA A 70 4.57 4.19 18.80
C ALA A 70 5.62 3.07 18.61
N PRO A 71 5.25 1.90 18.06
CA PRO A 71 6.22 0.86 17.77
C PRO A 71 7.27 1.38 16.78
N LYS A 72 8.55 1.11 17.04
CA LYS A 72 9.67 1.53 16.17
C LYS A 72 9.41 1.09 14.71
N PRO A 73 9.56 1.99 13.72
CA PRO A 73 9.28 1.65 12.32
C PRO A 73 10.24 0.58 11.82
N LYS A 74 9.71 -0.44 11.15
CA LYS A 74 10.53 -1.49 10.52
C LYS A 74 11.33 -0.89 9.35
N PRO A 75 12.58 -1.32 9.12
CA PRO A 75 13.36 -0.87 7.98
C PRO A 75 12.64 -1.25 6.69
N ARG A 76 12.47 -0.28 5.78
CA ARG A 76 11.87 -0.51 4.47
C ARG A 76 12.92 -1.19 3.59
N PRO A 77 12.67 -2.38 3.03
CA PRO A 77 13.59 -2.99 2.07
C PRO A 77 13.67 -2.07 0.83
N GLY A 78 14.88 -1.64 0.47
CA GLY A 78 15.16 -0.78 -0.69
C GLY A 78 15.38 0.72 -0.39
N ALA A 79 15.30 1.17 0.86
CA ALA A 79 15.76 2.51 1.24
C ALA A 79 17.29 2.52 1.41
N GLY A 80 18.02 2.44 0.30
CA GLY A 80 19.45 2.77 0.27
C GLY A 80 19.66 4.27 0.54
N PRO A 81 20.89 4.71 0.88
CA PRO A 81 21.19 6.13 1.05
C PRO A 81 20.75 6.89 -0.20
N ARG A 82 19.92 7.94 -0.01
CA ARG A 82 19.54 8.84 -1.10
C ARG A 82 20.83 9.40 -1.69
N ARG A 83 21.17 8.96 -2.91
CA ARG A 83 22.29 9.48 -3.68
C ARG A 83 22.13 11.00 -3.75
N PRO A 84 23.11 11.81 -3.33
CA PRO A 84 22.98 13.26 -3.38
C PRO A 84 22.75 13.67 -4.84
N MET A 85 21.65 14.37 -5.07
CA MET A 85 21.32 14.93 -6.37
C MET A 85 22.43 15.94 -6.70
N ALA A 86 23.24 15.63 -7.71
CA ALA A 86 24.30 16.54 -8.15
C ALA A 86 23.66 17.87 -8.55
N ALA A 87 24.16 18.96 -7.98
CA ALA A 87 23.71 20.31 -8.29
C ALA A 87 23.88 20.61 -9.80
N PRO A 88 22.95 21.34 -10.44
CA PRO A 88 23.13 21.72 -11.83
C PRO A 88 24.35 22.66 -11.92
N SER A 89 25.35 22.26 -12.71
CA SER A 89 26.52 23.09 -13.03
C SER A 89 26.05 24.35 -13.76
N ALA A 90 26.21 25.50 -13.12
CA ALA A 90 26.06 26.81 -13.77
C ALA A 90 27.29 27.03 -14.65
N ALA A 91 27.16 26.80 -15.96
CA ALA A 91 28.16 27.26 -16.92
C ALA A 91 27.98 28.77 -17.17
N PRO A 92 29.05 29.58 -17.16
CA PRO A 92 28.95 31.02 -17.38
C PRO A 92 28.71 31.32 -18.86
N ARG A 93 27.81 32.27 -19.13
CA ARG A 93 27.64 32.89 -20.44
C ARG A 93 28.91 33.71 -20.71
N THR A 94 29.67 33.36 -21.74
CA THR A 94 30.75 34.21 -22.26
C THR A 94 30.13 35.31 -23.12
N GLU A 95 30.09 36.53 -22.58
CA GLU A 95 29.96 37.78 -23.36
C GLU A 95 31.34 38.16 -23.93
N ALA A 96 31.32 38.64 -25.18
CA ALA A 96 32.19 39.63 -25.80
C ALA A 96 33.73 39.44 -25.79
N ALA A 97 34.32 39.25 -26.98
CA ALA A 97 35.36 40.13 -27.52
C ALA A 97 35.66 39.80 -29.01
N GLU A 98 35.74 40.89 -29.79
CA GLU A 98 36.15 41.06 -31.21
C GLU A 98 35.13 40.81 -32.33
#